data_AF-A0AAE6KRD8-F1
#
_entry.id   AF-A0AAE6KRD8-F1
#
_cell.length_a   1.000
_cell.length_b   1.000
_cell.length_c   1.000
_cell.angle_alpha   90.00
_cell.angle_beta   90.00
_cell.angle_gamma   90.00
#
_symmetry.space_group_name_H-M   'P 1'
#
loop_
_entity.id
_entity.type
_entity.pdbx_description
1 polymer ?
#
loop_
_entity_poly.entity_id
_entity_poly.type
_entity_poly.pdbx_seq_one_letter_code
_entity_poly.pdbx_strand_id
1 'polypeptide(L)' 'MVLELSQQQIHVLHACLSESIAELHDEVLHTDERALREALKLRLDQLQGIQQQVEALMQAQEGASPG' A
#
# COMPACT_ATOMS: atom_id res chain seq x y z
N MET A 1 19.05 -12.85 8.26
CA MET A 1 19.10 -12.31 6.89
C MET A 1 18.00 -11.28 6.77
N VAL A 2 18.33 -9.99 6.73
CA VAL A 2 17.37 -8.94 6.36
C VAL A 2 17.20 -9.05 4.86
N LEU A 3 15.98 -9.33 4.40
CA LEU A 3 15.66 -9.29 2.97
C LEU A 3 15.63 -7.82 2.56
N GLU A 4 16.74 -7.33 1.99
CA GLU A 4 16.74 -6.03 1.33
C GLU A 4 15.97 -6.20 0.02
N LEU A 5 14.78 -5.58 -0.05
CA LEU A 5 14.01 -5.51 -1.28
C LEU A 5 14.76 -4.61 -2.27
N SER A 6 14.97 -5.11 -3.48
CA SER A 6 15.51 -4.28 -4.56
C SER A 6 14.53 -3.17 -4.93
N GLN A 7 15.04 -2.05 -5.46
CA GLN A 7 14.21 -0.93 -5.90
C GLN A 7 13.06 -1.39 -6.83
N GLN A 8 13.35 -2.30 -7.76
CA GLN A 8 12.34 -2.90 -8.64
C GLN A 8 11.27 -3.68 -7.87
N GLN A 9 11.64 -4.44 -6.83
CA GLN A 9 10.67 -5.14 -5.99
C GLN A 9 9.79 -4.17 -5.21
N ILE A 10 10.32 -3.02 -4.78
CA ILE A 10 9.57 -1.99 -4.07
C ILE A 10 8.58 -1.29 -5.02
N HIS A 11 8.98 -0.98 -6.26
CA HIS A 11 8.04 -0.44 -7.26
C HIS A 11 6.91 -1.42 -7.59
N VAL A 12 7.22 -2.72 -7.73
CA VAL A 12 6.20 -3.75 -7.95
C VAL A 12 5.26 -3.83 -6.74
N LEU A 13 5.81 -3.81 -5.52
CA LEU A 13 5.02 -3.82 -4.30
C LEU A 13 4.10 -2.59 -4.20
N HIS A 14 4.60 -1.40 -4.54
CA HIS A 14 3.81 -0.17 -4.56
C HIS A 14 2.67 -0.25 -5.58
N ALA A 15 2.95 -0.72 -6.80
CA ALA A 15 1.93 -0.89 -7.84
C ALA A 15 0.83 -1.88 -7.40
N CYS A 16 1.21 -3.05 -6.87
CA CYS A 16 0.26 -4.04 -6.37
C CYS A 16 -0.58 -3.50 -5.19
N LEU A 17 0.04 -2.76 -4.26
CA LEU A 17 -0.67 -2.13 -3.15
C LEU A 17 -1.67 -1.08 -3.65
N SER A 18 -1.27 -0.24 -4.60
CA SER A 18 -2.15 0.77 -5.22
C SER A 18 -3.38 0.14 -5.87
N GLU A 19 -3.20 -0.96 -6.61
CA GLU A 19 -4.31 -1.70 -7.24
C GLU A 19 -5.25 -2.31 -6.19
N SER A 20 -4.71 -3.02 -5.19
CA SER A 20 -5.51 -3.62 -4.12
C SER A 20 -6.26 -2.58 -3.29
N ILE A 21 -5.67 -1.40 -3.06
CA ILE A 21 -6.33 -0.29 -2.35
C ILE A 21 -7.49 0.26 -3.18
N ALA A 22 -7.30 0.42 -4.49
CA ALA A 22 -8.36 0.90 -5.38
C ALA A 22 -9.55 -0.09 -5.41
N GLU A 23 -9.27 -1.38 -5.57
CA GLU A 23 -10.29 -2.43 -5.56
C GLU A 23 -11.04 -2.49 -4.22
N LEU A 24 -10.32 -2.47 -3.09
CA LEU A 24 -10.92 -2.51 -1.76
C LEU A 24 -11.72 -1.24 -1.46
N HIS A 25 -11.26 -0.08 -1.93
CA HIS A 25 -12.00 1.16 -1.81
C HIS A 25 -13.34 1.09 -2.56
N ASP A 26 -13.34 0.56 -3.78
CA ASP A 26 -14.58 0.31 -4.52
C ASP A 26 -15.47 -0.69 -3.77
N GLU A 27 -14.93 -1.77 -3.21
CA GLU A 27 -15.72 -2.71 -2.41
C GLU A 27 -16.36 -2.05 -1.18
N VAL A 28 -15.65 -1.17 -0.47
CA VAL A 28 -16.19 -0.37 0.65
C VAL A 28 -17.35 0.51 0.21
N LEU A 29 -17.25 1.14 -0.97
CA LEU A 29 -18.30 2.01 -1.51
C LEU A 29 -19.57 1.25 -1.85
N HIS A 30 -19.43 0.03 -2.38
CA HIS A 30 -20.56 -0.80 -2.82
C HIS A 30 -21.12 -1.72 -1.73
N THR A 31 -20.51 -1.76 -0.54
CA THR A 31 -20.98 -2.59 0.58
C THR A 31 -22.06 -1.87 1.39
N ASP A 32 -23.28 -2.38 1.41
CA ASP A 32 -24.40 -1.80 2.18
C ASP A 32 -24.43 -2.24 3.65
N GLU A 33 -23.92 -3.42 3.95
CA GLU A 33 -23.90 -3.99 5.30
C GLU A 33 -22.88 -3.24 6.16
N ARG A 34 -23.34 -2.61 7.24
CA ARG A 34 -22.52 -1.67 8.02
C ARG A 34 -21.32 -2.34 8.67
N ALA A 35 -21.48 -3.52 9.26
CA ALA A 35 -20.39 -4.20 9.95
C ALA A 35 -19.31 -4.65 8.94
N LEU A 36 -19.71 -5.21 7.80
CA LEU A 36 -18.79 -5.52 6.71
C LEU A 36 -18.09 -4.26 6.19
N ARG A 37 -18.81 -3.16 5.98
CA ARG A 37 -18.22 -1.89 5.55
C ARG A 37 -17.18 -1.38 6.55
N GLU A 38 -17.46 -1.45 7.85
CA GLU A 38 -16.52 -1.06 8.90
C GLU A 38 -15.27 -1.97 8.91
N ALA A 39 -15.45 -3.29 8.72
CA ALA A 39 -14.33 -4.23 8.61
C ALA A 39 -13.46 -4.00 7.36
N LEU A 40 -14.07 -3.69 6.21
CA LEU A 40 -13.37 -3.37 4.98
C LEU A 40 -12.60 -2.04 5.09
N LYS A 41 -13.20 -1.02 5.74
CA LYS A 41 -12.51 0.25 6.03
C LYS A 41 -11.26 0.04 6.89
N LEU A 42 -11.34 -0.78 7.93
CA LEU A 42 -10.17 -1.08 8.77
C LEU A 42 -9.04 -1.73 7.95
N ARG A 43 -9.37 -2.62 7.02
CA ARG A 43 -8.39 -3.22 6.10
C ARG A 43 -7.82 -2.19 5.14
N LEU A 44 -8.65 -1.29 4.64
CA LEU A 44 -8.21 -0.21 3.75
C LEU A 44 -7.22 0.72 4.46
N ASP A 45 -7.51 1.12 5.70
CA ASP A 45 -6.62 1.95 6.52
C ASP A 45 -5.26 1.25 6.76
N GLN A 46 -5.28 -0.07 7.01
CA GLN A 46 -4.04 -0.85 7.16
C GLN A 46 -3.22 -0.87 5.87
N LEU A 47 -3.85 -1.09 4.73
CA LEU A 47 -3.16 -1.09 3.43
C LEU A 47 -2.60 0.29 3.08
N GLN A 48 -3.34 1.37 3.35
CA GLN A 48 -2.85 2.74 3.17
C GLN A 48 -1.64 3.03 4.07
N GLY A 49 -1.66 2.56 5.32
CA GLY A 49 -0.51 2.66 6.22
C GLY A 49 0.73 1.90 5.70
N ILE A 50 0.53 0.76 5.02
CA ILE A 50 1.62 0.02 4.36
C ILE A 50 2.10 0.77 3.12
N GLN A 51 1.20 1.32 2.31
CA GLN A 51 1.55 2.11 1.12
C GLN A 51 2.43 3.31 1.48
N GLN A 52 2.11 4.03 2.54
CA GLN A 52 2.93 5.15 3.03
C GLN A 52 4.33 4.71 3.46
N GLN A 53 4.45 3.54 4.10
CA GLN A 53 5.77 2.98 4.47
C GLN A 53 6.58 2.59 3.23
N VAL A 54 5.93 2.00 2.22
CA VAL A 54 6.57 1.66 0.95
C VAL A 54 7.02 2.91 0.20
N GLU A 55 6.20 3.96 0.14
CA GLU A 55 6.57 5.25 -0.47
C GLU A 55 7.76 5.90 0.25
N ALA A 56 7.79 5.86 1.58
CA ALA A 56 8.93 6.34 2.35
C ALA A 56 10.22 5.56 2.04
N LEU A 57 10.11 4.23 1.87
CA LEU A 57 11.24 3.39 1.47
C LEU A 57 11.71 3.69 0.03
N MET A 58 10.78 3.95 -0.89
CA MET A 58 11.11 4.36 -2.27
C MET A 58 11.87 5.68 -2.27
N GLN A 59 11.36 6.70 -1.58
CA GLN A 59 12.01 8.01 -1.49
C GLN A 59 13.39 7.92 -0.83
N ALA A 60 13.54 7.07 0.19
CA ALA A 60 14.84 6.85 0.83
C ALA A 60 15.88 6.21 -0.12
N GLN A 61 15.45 5.32 -1.03
CA GLN A 61 16.34 4.72 -2.03
C GLN A 61 16.62 5.65 -3.22
N GLU A 62 15.65 6.45 -3.65
CA GLU A 62 15.81 7.41 -4.74
C GLU A 62 16.64 8.64 -4.32
N GLY A 63 16.49 9.09 -3.07
CA GLY A 63 17.26 10.18 -2.48
C GLY A 63 18.70 9.82 -2.09
N ALA A 64 19.08 8.55 -2.16
CA ALA A 64 20.44 8.07 -1.92
C ALA A 64 21.34 8.13 -3.16
N SER A 65 20.94 8.85 -4.22
CA SER A 65 21.83 9.22 -5.33
C SER A 65 22.75 10.37 -4.89
N PRO A 66 24.06 10.15 -4.67
CA PRO A 66 24.98 11.25 -4.44
C PRO A 66 25.29 11.87 -5.80
N GLY A 67 24.90 13.13 -5.96
CA GLY A 67 25.50 14.01 -6.98
C GLY A 67 26.93 14.37 -6.58
#